data_AF-A0A969NGC8-F1
#
_entry.id   AF-A0A969NGC8-F1
#
_cell.length_a   1.000
_cell.length_b   1.000
_cell.length_c   1.000
_cell.angle_alpha   90.00
_cell.angle_beta   90.00
_cell.angle_gamma   90.00
#
_symmetry.space_group_name_H-M   'P 1'
#
loop_
_entity.id
_entity.type
_entity.pdbx_description
1 polymer ?
#
loop_
_entity_poly.entity_id
_entity_poly.type
_entity_poly.pdbx_seq_one_letter_code
_entity_poly.pdbx_strand_id
1 'polypeptide(L)'
;MILYYSGLKVNLRSSLLSNVPGHRIMIQGEKGNFTKYGNDIQEGLLMKGELPSGKNWGKEDGSKWAIITFENESYSYPTLPGNYMAFFDNLYEAITENAELFVKPEEARDVIKIIKLAQQSQAEQRIVDVV
;
A
#
# COMPACT_ATOMS: atom_id res chain seq x y z
N MET A 1 -6.21 1.46 -12.97
CA MET A 1 -7.59 1.36 -12.43
C MET A 1 -7.93 2.64 -11.69
N ILE A 2 -9.14 3.17 -11.86
CA ILE A 2 -9.64 4.34 -11.11
C ILE A 2 -10.87 3.90 -10.32
N LEU A 3 -10.90 4.23 -9.03
CA LEU A 3 -12.03 3.97 -8.13
C LEU A 3 -12.62 5.31 -7.70
N TYR A 4 -13.94 5.42 -7.76
CA TYR A 4 -14.68 6.64 -7.43
C TYR A 4 -15.42 6.44 -6.11
N TYR A 5 -15.25 7.39 -5.21
CA TYR A 5 -15.96 7.49 -3.93
C TYR A 5 -16.47 8.92 -3.77
N SER A 6 -17.44 9.12 -2.87
CA SER A 6 -17.90 10.47 -2.54
C SER A 6 -16.74 11.31 -1.99
N GLY A 7 -16.33 12.34 -2.72
CA GLY A 7 -15.23 13.24 -2.35
C GLY A 7 -13.81 12.67 -2.48
N LEU A 8 -13.65 11.44 -3.02
CA LEU A 8 -12.33 10.80 -3.16
C LEU A 8 -12.22 10.06 -4.50
N LYS A 9 -11.11 10.28 -5.19
CA LYS A 9 -10.73 9.53 -6.39
C LYS A 9 -9.42 8.79 -6.14
N VAL A 10 -9.44 7.47 -6.27
CA VAL A 10 -8.24 6.64 -6.11
C VAL A 10 -7.77 6.17 -7.48
N ASN A 11 -6.49 6.36 -7.79
CA ASN A 11 -5.89 5.97 -9.05
C ASN A 11 -4.76 4.96 -8.78
N LEU A 12 -4.98 3.70 -9.15
CA LEU A 12 -4.00 2.64 -9.02
C LEU A 12 -3.35 2.38 -10.38
N ARG A 13 -2.02 2.48 -10.43
CA ARG A 13 -1.23 2.33 -11.64
C ARG A 13 -0.02 1.44 -11.40
N SER A 14 0.33 0.68 -12.43
CA SER A 14 1.57 -0.08 -12.53
C SER A 14 2.00 -0.09 -13.99
N SER A 15 3.30 -0.04 -14.25
CA SER A 15 3.87 -0.12 -15.60
C SER A 15 5.21 -0.83 -15.54
N LEU A 16 5.43 -1.76 -16.47
CA LEU A 16 6.73 -2.40 -16.70
C LEU A 16 7.65 -1.54 -17.58
N LEU A 17 7.09 -0.53 -18.26
CA LEU A 17 7.80 0.36 -19.20
C LEU A 17 7.89 1.76 -18.59
N SER A 18 8.60 1.87 -17.47
CA SER A 18 8.83 3.13 -16.78
C SER A 18 10.33 3.27 -16.51
N ASN A 19 10.96 4.25 -17.16
CA ASN A 19 12.38 4.54 -17.00
C ASN A 19 12.69 5.47 -15.82
N VAL A 20 11.67 6.14 -15.28
CA VAL A 20 11.75 6.98 -14.08
C VAL A 20 10.74 6.44 -13.07
N PRO A 21 11.18 6.01 -11.87
CA PRO A 21 10.27 5.55 -10.83
C PRO A 21 9.23 6.62 -10.49
N GLY A 22 7.95 6.26 -10.60
CA GLY A 22 6.85 7.12 -10.13
C GLY A 22 6.77 7.16 -8.60
N HIS A 23 5.85 7.98 -8.09
CA HIS A 23 5.47 7.90 -6.68
C HIS A 23 4.90 6.51 -6.36
N ARG A 24 5.30 5.94 -5.23
CA ARG A 24 4.68 4.73 -4.69
C ARG A 24 3.29 5.04 -4.12
N ILE A 25 3.19 6.14 -3.39
CA ILE A 25 1.93 6.69 -2.86
C ILE A 25 1.96 8.20 -3.08
N MET A 26 0.86 8.74 -3.58
CA MET A 26 0.58 10.17 -3.60
C MET A 26 -0.84 10.39 -3.11
N ILE A 27 -0.97 11.13 -2.01
CA ILE A 27 -2.26 11.53 -1.43
C ILE A 27 -2.33 13.05 -1.52
N GLN A 28 -3.41 13.56 -2.08
CA GLN A 28 -3.66 14.99 -2.22
C GLN A 28 -4.93 15.33 -1.46
N GLY A 29 -4.81 16.21 -0.49
CA GLY A 29 -5.93 16.74 0.27
C GLY A 29 -5.98 18.26 0.13
N GLU A 30 -7.06 18.85 0.64
CA GLU A 30 -7.28 20.30 0.60
C GLU A 30 -6.13 21.10 1.25
N LYS A 31 -5.56 20.56 2.33
CA LYS A 31 -4.54 21.26 3.15
C LYS A 31 -3.11 20.88 2.80
N GLY A 32 -2.91 19.87 1.97
CA GLY A 32 -1.56 19.37 1.72
C GLY A 32 -1.49 18.04 1.00
N ASN A 33 -0.25 17.65 0.71
CA ASN A 33 0.07 16.46 -0.07
C ASN A 33 1.03 15.56 0.72
N PHE A 34 0.84 14.25 0.61
CA PHE A 34 1.77 13.23 1.07
C PHE A 34 2.32 12.49 -0.14
N THR A 35 3.63 12.45 -0.31
CA THR A 35 4.30 11.74 -1.40
C THR A 35 5.36 10.80 -0.86
N LYS A 36 5.29 9.53 -1.24
CA LYS A 36 6.29 8.50 -0.91
C LYS A 36 6.84 7.88 -2.18
N TYR A 37 8.14 7.70 -2.22
CA TYR A 37 8.85 6.99 -3.28
C TYR A 37 9.42 5.66 -2.78
N GLY A 38 9.78 4.79 -3.73
CA GLY A 38 10.39 3.50 -3.44
C GLY A 38 9.41 2.47 -2.84
N ASN A 39 9.87 1.23 -2.78
CA ASN A 39 9.14 0.12 -2.17
C ASN A 39 9.68 -0.15 -0.75
N ASP A 40 8.87 -0.87 0.04
CA ASP A 40 9.30 -1.48 1.29
C ASP A 40 10.55 -2.35 1.05
N ILE A 41 11.47 -2.37 2.01
CA ILE A 41 12.78 -3.03 1.87
C ILE A 41 12.76 -4.51 2.25
N GLN A 42 11.76 -4.99 3.00
CA GLN A 42 11.76 -6.31 3.61
C GLN A 42 11.84 -7.43 2.57
N GLU A 43 11.09 -7.35 1.48
CA GLU A 43 11.17 -8.33 0.40
C GLU A 43 12.61 -8.45 -0.14
N GLY A 44 13.26 -7.31 -0.39
CA GLY A 44 14.64 -7.26 -0.85
C GLY A 44 15.67 -7.78 0.17
N LEU A 45 15.43 -7.65 1.47
CA LEU A 45 16.26 -8.22 2.54
C LEU A 45 16.06 -9.74 2.64
N LEU A 46 14.81 -10.20 2.61
CA LEU A 46 14.46 -11.62 2.63
C LEU A 46 15.04 -12.36 1.43
N MET A 47 15.00 -11.77 0.23
CA MET A 47 15.63 -12.33 -0.97
C MET A 47 17.15 -12.50 -0.84
N LYS A 48 17.81 -11.74 0.05
CA LYS A 48 19.24 -11.90 0.37
C LYS A 48 19.51 -12.92 1.48
N GLY A 49 18.47 -13.55 2.02
CA GLY A 49 18.55 -14.49 3.13
C GLY A 49 18.68 -13.82 4.50
N GLU A 50 18.41 -12.51 4.61
CA GLU A 50 18.38 -11.84 5.90
C GLU A 50 17.12 -12.24 6.67
N LEU A 51 17.25 -12.46 7.98
CA LEU A 51 16.14 -12.86 8.84
C LEU A 51 15.45 -11.64 9.45
N PRO A 52 14.11 -11.69 9.63
CA PRO A 52 13.31 -10.61 10.17
C PRO A 52 13.56 -10.40 11.67
N SER A 53 14.70 -9.80 12.01
CA SER A 53 15.23 -9.77 13.37
C SER A 53 15.88 -8.42 13.70
N GLY A 54 15.89 -8.10 15.00
CA GLY A 54 16.50 -6.88 15.52
C GLY A 54 15.64 -5.62 15.37
N LYS A 55 16.05 -4.56 16.07
CA LYS A 55 15.28 -3.30 16.20
C LYS A 55 15.20 -2.46 14.91
N ASN A 56 16.01 -2.79 13.91
CA ASN A 56 16.10 -2.04 12.65
C ASN A 56 15.44 -2.79 11.48
N TRP A 57 14.82 -3.95 11.71
CA TRP A 57 14.10 -4.66 10.65
C TRP A 57 13.01 -3.77 10.05
N GLY A 58 12.92 -3.76 8.72
CA GLY A 58 11.95 -2.95 7.98
C GLY A 58 12.17 -1.42 8.05
N LYS A 59 13.20 -0.95 8.75
CA LYS A 59 13.48 0.49 8.89
C LYS A 59 14.11 1.04 7.60
N GLU A 60 13.45 2.01 7.00
CA GLU A 60 13.97 2.70 5.82
C GLU A 60 15.00 3.79 6.18
N ASP A 61 15.93 4.01 5.24
CA ASP A 61 16.83 5.17 5.27
C ASP A 61 16.06 6.49 5.15
N GLY A 62 16.58 7.55 5.79
CA GLY A 62 15.94 8.88 5.80
C GLY A 62 15.72 9.50 4.42
N SER A 63 16.53 9.12 3.43
CA SER A 63 16.34 9.53 2.03
C SER A 63 15.09 8.93 1.37
N LYS A 64 14.52 7.87 1.94
CA LYS A 64 13.32 7.19 1.43
C LYS A 64 12.05 7.57 2.17
N TRP A 65 12.14 8.42 3.19
CA TRP A 65 11.00 8.90 3.95
C TRP A 65 9.99 9.63 3.07
N ALA A 66 8.75 9.69 3.54
CA ALA A 66 7.71 10.42 2.84
C ALA A 66 7.97 11.93 2.92
N ILE A 67 7.58 12.65 1.89
CA ILE A 67 7.56 14.11 1.88
C ILE A 67 6.12 14.54 2.13
N ILE A 68 5.92 15.37 3.14
CA ILE A 68 4.63 16.00 3.41
C ILE A 68 4.76 17.48 3.12
N THR A 69 3.84 17.99 2.31
CA THR A 69 3.76 19.40 1.93
C THR A 69 2.46 19.99 2.46
N PHE A 70 2.54 21.03 3.28
CA PHE A 70 1.41 21.83 3.74
C PHE A 70 1.59 23.26 3.24
N GLU A 71 0.57 23.81 2.58
CA GLU A 71 0.62 25.14 1.98
C GLU A 71 1.89 25.36 1.13
N ASN A 72 2.92 26.01 1.68
CA ASN A 72 4.20 26.29 1.02
C ASN A 72 5.42 25.64 1.69
N GLU A 73 5.22 24.80 2.72
CA GLU A 73 6.30 24.15 3.46
C GLU A 73 6.31 22.64 3.19
N SER A 74 7.51 22.08 3.05
CA SER A 74 7.70 20.64 2.86
C SER A 74 8.68 20.09 3.88
N TYR A 75 8.36 18.94 4.45
CA TYR A 75 9.26 18.25 5.37
C TYR A 75 9.26 16.74 5.12
N SER A 76 10.38 16.13 5.48
CA SER A 76 10.53 14.68 5.48
C SER A 76 9.89 14.10 6.73
N TYR A 77 9.07 13.06 6.56
CA TYR A 77 8.36 12.39 7.65
C TYR A 77 8.79 10.92 7.75
N PRO A 78 9.30 10.48 8.92
CA PRO A 78 9.79 9.11 9.10
C PRO A 78 8.78 8.04 8.71
N THR A 79 9.18 7.14 7.81
CA THR A 79 8.41 5.94 7.49
C THR A 79 8.43 5.00 8.71
N LEU A 80 7.26 4.52 9.13
CA LEU A 80 7.19 3.44 10.11
C LEU A 80 7.84 2.18 9.53
N PRO A 81 8.65 1.44 10.31
CA PRO A 81 9.23 0.19 9.83
C PRO A 81 8.16 -0.79 9.39
N GLY A 82 8.36 -1.40 8.21
CA GLY A 82 7.48 -2.47 7.76
C GLY A 82 7.58 -3.70 8.66
N ASN A 83 6.46 -4.40 8.86
CA ASN A 83 6.41 -5.59 9.71
C ASN A 83 5.54 -6.68 9.07
N TYR A 84 6.13 -7.51 8.21
CA TYR A 84 5.42 -8.67 7.66
C TYR A 84 5.14 -9.76 8.70
N MET A 85 5.91 -9.82 9.79
CA MET A 85 5.70 -10.83 10.84
C MET A 85 4.38 -10.61 11.60
N ALA A 86 3.90 -9.37 11.67
CA ALA A 86 2.60 -9.06 12.28
C ALA A 86 1.43 -9.87 11.68
N PHE A 87 1.51 -10.25 10.40
CA PHE A 87 0.52 -11.13 9.79
C PHE A 87 0.54 -12.54 10.41
N PHE A 88 1.72 -13.11 10.61
CA PHE A 88 1.87 -14.44 11.20
C PHE A 88 1.59 -14.44 12.70
N ASP A 89 1.96 -13.38 13.41
CA ASP A 89 1.62 -13.19 14.82
C ASP A 89 0.09 -13.19 15.00
N ASN A 90 -0.63 -12.41 14.19
CA ASN A 90 -2.09 -12.41 14.23
C ASN A 90 -2.70 -13.75 13.80
N LEU A 91 -2.11 -14.44 12.82
CA LEU A 91 -2.59 -15.77 12.42
C LEU A 91 -2.44 -16.78 13.56
N TYR A 92 -1.33 -16.73 14.29
CA TYR A 92 -1.11 -17.54 15.48
C TYR A 92 -2.20 -17.25 16.52
N GLU A 93 -2.39 -15.97 16.89
CA GLU A 93 -3.40 -15.55 17.87
C GLU A 93 -4.83 -15.95 17.46
N ALA A 94 -5.16 -15.85 16.18
CA ALA A 94 -6.47 -16.27 15.68
C ALA A 94 -6.69 -17.78 15.83
N ILE A 95 -5.64 -18.59 15.63
CA ILE A 95 -5.70 -20.05 15.75
C ILE A 95 -5.71 -20.50 17.21
N THR A 96 -4.90 -19.88 18.07
CA THR A 96 -4.66 -20.35 19.45
C THR A 96 -5.55 -19.67 20.48
N GLU A 97 -5.89 -18.41 20.25
CA GLU A 97 -6.54 -17.53 21.23
C GLU A 97 -7.90 -17.00 20.73
N ASN A 98 -8.34 -17.46 19.55
CA ASN A 98 -9.60 -17.05 18.92
C ASN A 98 -9.68 -15.53 18.71
N ALA A 99 -8.53 -14.90 18.46
CA ALA A 99 -8.44 -13.50 18.07
C ALA A 99 -9.04 -13.25 16.68
N GLU A 100 -9.41 -12.01 16.40
CA GLU A 100 -9.92 -11.62 15.09
C GLU A 100 -8.78 -11.55 14.05
N LEU A 101 -9.02 -12.11 12.87
CA LEU A 101 -8.07 -12.00 11.75
C LEU A 101 -7.95 -10.55 11.28
N PHE A 102 -6.71 -10.07 11.14
CA PHE A 102 -6.39 -8.76 10.55
C PHE A 102 -6.81 -8.67 9.09
N VAL A 103 -6.78 -9.81 8.37
CA VAL A 103 -7.25 -9.90 6.99
C VAL A 103 -8.28 -11.02 6.91
N LYS A 104 -9.53 -10.65 6.69
CA LYS A 104 -10.65 -11.59 6.62
C LYS A 104 -10.76 -12.23 5.23
N PRO A 105 -11.26 -13.48 5.12
CA PRO A 105 -11.51 -14.11 3.81
C PRO A 105 -12.41 -13.27 2.90
N GLU A 106 -13.38 -12.56 3.46
CA GLU A 106 -14.29 -11.68 2.74
C GLU A 106 -13.56 -10.49 2.08
N GLU A 107 -12.53 -9.94 2.73
CA GLU A 107 -11.75 -8.84 2.18
C GLU A 107 -10.93 -9.30 0.97
N ALA A 108 -10.34 -10.50 1.03
CA ALA A 108 -9.65 -11.10 -0.12
C ALA A 108 -10.62 -11.36 -1.30
N ARG A 109 -11.83 -11.85 -1.02
CA ARG A 109 -12.89 -12.01 -2.01
C ARG A 109 -13.25 -10.66 -2.65
N ASP A 110 -13.37 -9.61 -1.86
CA ASP A 110 -13.77 -8.28 -2.36
C ASP A 110 -12.68 -7.65 -3.22
N VAL A 111 -11.40 -7.86 -2.90
CA VAL A 111 -10.28 -7.49 -3.79
C VAL A 111 -10.41 -8.16 -5.16
N ILE A 112 -10.69 -9.48 -5.19
CA ILE A 112 -10.91 -10.22 -6.44
C ILE A 112 -12.11 -9.68 -7.21
N LYS A 113 -13.20 -9.33 -6.51
CA LYS A 113 -14.39 -8.71 -7.12
C LYS A 113 -14.01 -7.39 -7.83
N ILE A 114 -13.24 -6.51 -7.18
CA ILE A 114 -12.78 -5.26 -7.78
C ILE A 114 -11.90 -5.51 -9.01
N ILE A 115 -11.00 -6.51 -8.96
CA ILE A 115 -10.18 -6.88 -10.13
C ILE A 115 -11.07 -7.29 -11.32
N LYS A 116 -12.09 -8.12 -11.08
CA LYS A 116 -13.04 -8.54 -12.12
C LYS A 116 -13.84 -7.37 -12.69
N LEU A 117 -14.32 -6.46 -11.84
CA LEU A 117 -15.03 -5.25 -12.29
C LEU A 117 -14.12 -4.33 -13.11
N ALA A 118 -12.83 -4.23 -12.77
CA ALA A 118 -11.87 -3.47 -13.57
C ALA A 118 -11.64 -4.10 -14.95
N GLN A 119 -11.58 -5.43 -15.04
CA GLN A 119 -11.51 -6.15 -16.32
C GLN A 119 -12.78 -5.93 -17.16
N GLN A 120 -13.95 -6.00 -16.54
CA GLN A 120 -15.23 -5.70 -17.19
C GLN A 120 -15.29 -4.25 -17.70
N SER A 121 -14.92 -3.28 -16.85
CA SER A 121 -14.86 -1.86 -17.21
C SER A 121 -13.97 -1.62 -18.42
N GLN A 122 -12.83 -2.32 -18.48
CA GLN A 122 -11.93 -2.26 -19.63
C GLN A 122 -12.55 -2.92 -20.88
N ALA A 123 -13.23 -4.05 -20.77
CA ALA A 123 -13.87 -4.68 -21.93
C ALA A 123 -15.02 -3.84 -22.50
N GLU A 124 -15.79 -3.20 -21.62
CA GLU A 124 -16.99 -2.44 -21.99
C GLU A 124 -16.73 -0.94 -22.22
N GLN A 125 -15.51 -0.46 -21.95
CA GLN A 125 -15.10 0.94 -22.09
C GLN A 125 -16.02 1.93 -21.33
N ARG A 126 -16.51 1.53 -20.15
CA ARG A 126 -17.38 2.36 -19.30
C ARG A 126 -17.10 2.17 -17.82
N ILE A 127 -17.63 3.08 -17.01
CA ILE A 127 -17.67 2.92 -15.55
C ILE A 127 -18.63 1.76 -15.22
N VAL A 128 -18.23 0.92 -14.27
CA VAL A 128 -19.02 -0.19 -13.75
C VAL A 128 -19.24 0.03 -12.26
N ASP A 129 -20.49 0.02 -11.83
CA ASP A 129 -20.85 0.19 -10.43
C ASP A 129 -20.50 -1.07 -9.62
N VAL A 130 -20.09 -0.85 -8.38
CA VAL A 130 -19.89 -1.93 -7.42
C VAL A 130 -21.27 -2.26 -6.82
N VAL A 131 -21.92 -3.28 -7.36
CA VAL A 131 -23.23 -3.78 -6.91
C VAL A 131 -23.06 -4.80 -5.79
#